data_AF-A0A956SF71-F1
#
_entry.id   AF-A0A956SF71-F1
#
_cell.length_a   1.000
_cell.length_b   1.000
_cell.length_c   1.000
_cell.angle_alpha   90.00
_cell.angle_beta   90.00
_cell.angle_gamma   90.00
#
_symmetry.space_group_name_H-M   'P 1'
#
loop_
_entity.id
_entity.type
_entity.pdbx_description
1 polymer ?
#
loop_
_entity_poly.entity_id
_entity_poly.type
_entity_poly.pdbx_seq_one_letter_code
_entity_poly.pdbx_strand_id
1 'polypeptide(L)'
;MAQSDHPFTHSGRTWTASRPTWILPIALGLATWAASTAVPVLAAPELLYDLVVSGSNLTDAVKNGSVWYMETKGPDFGVAAFDPGANTWMLIDAPPFENGTSKPDVAGGFVFFRGEPIEGDGLMHLYRVDGSGSIELGATSELSAGGPVKEVAGIAIFPFADETNGYELWTTDGTPEGTEMLLDINPTGDSDPAMGVSVGGLHYFSANDGVNGWELWKTNGTPGGTSMVKDIRPGPSSSSLSSFAELGGIVYFAA
;
A
#
# COMPACT_ATOMS: atom_id res chain seq x y z
N MET A 1 5.04 30.79 33.45
CA MET A 1 6.32 30.38 32.83
C MET A 1 5.96 29.62 31.57
N ALA A 2 6.25 30.18 30.40
CA ALA A 2 5.99 29.54 29.12
C ALA A 2 6.82 28.25 29.04
N GLN A 3 6.17 27.10 28.85
CA GLN A 3 6.86 25.86 28.54
C GLN A 3 7.34 25.93 27.09
N SER A 4 8.61 25.66 26.89
CA SER A 4 9.30 25.68 25.60
C SER A 4 8.69 24.65 24.65
N ASP A 5 8.38 25.08 23.42
CA ASP A 5 8.15 24.20 22.29
C ASP A 5 9.35 23.26 22.16
N HIS A 6 9.10 21.94 22.20
CA HIS A 6 10.13 20.95 21.98
C HIS A 6 10.11 20.58 20.50
N PRO A 7 11.05 21.09 19.69
CA PRO A 7 11.12 20.68 18.31
C PRO A 7 11.50 19.20 18.20
N PHE A 8 10.91 18.51 17.22
CA PHE A 8 11.39 17.21 16.79
C PHE A 8 12.05 17.33 15.42
N THR A 9 13.07 16.50 15.19
CA THR A 9 13.86 16.49 13.97
C THR A 9 13.73 15.16 13.26
N HIS A 10 13.27 15.20 12.01
CA HIS A 10 13.38 14.12 11.03
C HIS A 10 14.14 14.67 9.82
N SER A 11 15.14 13.95 9.34
CA SER A 11 15.94 14.30 8.14
C SER A 11 16.50 15.73 8.11
N GLY A 12 16.98 16.23 9.25
CA GLY A 12 17.66 17.54 9.33
C GLY A 12 16.74 18.77 9.32
N ARG A 13 15.41 18.58 9.25
CA ARG A 13 14.43 19.65 9.46
C ARG A 13 13.88 19.60 10.88
N THR A 14 13.80 20.77 11.51
CA THR A 14 13.36 20.97 12.89
C THR A 14 11.91 21.46 12.86
N TRP A 15 10.99 20.61 13.30
CA TRP A 15 9.56 20.90 13.27
C TRP A 15 9.10 21.39 14.64
N THR A 16 8.53 22.59 14.70
CA THR A 16 7.84 23.13 15.88
C THR A 16 6.35 23.05 15.63
N ALA A 17 5.64 22.19 16.38
CA ALA A 17 4.18 22.19 16.37
C ALA A 17 3.70 23.56 16.90
N SER A 18 3.32 24.46 15.99
CA SER A 18 2.70 25.73 16.38
C SER A 18 1.24 25.46 16.70
N ARG A 19 0.85 25.63 17.96
CA ARG A 19 -0.57 25.65 18.32
C ARG A 19 -1.20 26.90 17.68
N PRO A 20 -2.30 26.78 16.91
CA PRO A 20 -3.14 27.94 16.66
C PRO A 20 -3.72 28.40 18.00
N THR A 21 -3.47 29.65 18.36
CA THR A 21 -3.97 30.26 19.59
C THR A 21 -5.49 30.43 19.51
N TRP A 22 -6.25 29.42 19.95
CA TRP A 22 -7.61 29.59 20.44
C TRP A 22 -7.79 28.77 21.73
N ILE A 23 -8.14 29.49 22.80
CA ILE A 23 -8.32 28.99 24.16
C ILE A 23 -9.58 28.12 24.21
N LEU A 24 -9.51 26.90 24.76
CA LEU A 24 -10.50 26.32 25.69
C LEU A 24 -9.88 25.11 26.44
N PRO A 25 -10.18 24.90 27.74
CA PRO A 25 -9.47 23.95 28.58
C PRO A 25 -10.19 22.60 28.64
N ILE A 26 -9.50 21.47 28.43
CA ILE A 26 -9.84 20.18 29.05
C ILE A 26 -8.53 19.40 29.36
N ALA A 27 -8.56 18.72 30.51
CA ALA A 27 -7.49 18.19 31.34
C ALA A 27 -6.38 17.35 30.66
N LEU A 28 -5.13 17.65 31.04
CA LEU A 28 -3.92 16.87 30.80
C LEU A 28 -3.92 15.56 31.63
N GLY A 29 -3.79 14.42 30.96
CA GLY A 29 -3.15 13.23 31.50
C GLY A 29 -1.71 13.16 30.97
N LEU A 30 -0.72 13.18 31.86
CA LEU A 30 0.71 13.18 31.52
C LEU A 30 1.15 11.79 31.03
N ALA A 31 1.72 11.70 29.82
CA ALA A 31 2.51 10.55 29.39
C ALA A 31 4.01 10.90 29.50
N THR A 32 4.75 10.11 30.27
CA THR A 32 6.20 10.20 30.45
C THR A 32 6.93 9.50 29.29
N TRP A 33 7.93 10.16 28.72
CA TRP A 33 8.70 9.68 27.57
C TRP A 33 9.90 8.83 27.97
N ALA A 34 10.07 7.69 27.32
CA ALA A 34 11.32 6.96 27.20
C ALA A 34 11.61 6.75 25.70
N ALA A 35 12.89 6.78 25.34
CA ALA A 35 13.36 6.63 23.96
C ALA A 35 12.97 5.26 23.36
N SER A 36 12.69 5.27 22.05
CA SER A 36 12.23 4.21 21.13
C SER A 36 10.70 4.15 20.88
N THR A 37 10.33 4.31 19.61
CA THR A 37 9.05 3.95 18.95
C THR A 37 7.73 4.55 19.47
N ALA A 38 7.72 5.74 20.07
CA ALA A 38 6.47 6.32 20.57
C ALA A 38 5.69 7.10 19.47
N VAL A 39 4.67 6.45 18.90
CA VAL A 39 3.64 7.04 18.05
C VAL A 39 2.78 8.04 18.86
N PRO A 40 2.61 9.31 18.43
CA PRO A 40 1.75 10.24 19.15
C PRO A 40 0.27 9.84 19.03
N VAL A 41 -0.36 9.56 20.17
CA VAL A 41 -1.81 9.34 20.30
C VAL A 41 -2.46 10.69 20.61
N LEU A 42 -3.20 11.26 19.67
CA LEU A 42 -3.90 12.53 19.83
C LEU A 42 -5.39 12.32 20.10
N ALA A 43 -5.98 13.21 20.90
CA ALA A 43 -7.42 13.26 21.07
C ALA A 43 -8.09 13.70 19.74
N ALA A 44 -9.15 13.00 19.36
CA ALA A 44 -9.72 12.92 18.01
C ALA A 44 -10.21 14.19 17.26
N PRO A 45 -10.53 15.35 17.86
CA PRO A 45 -11.13 16.47 17.11
C PRO A 45 -10.16 17.21 16.17
N GLU A 46 -8.91 17.40 16.59
CA GLU A 46 -7.95 18.24 15.85
C GLU A 46 -7.37 17.51 14.64
N LEU A 47 -7.04 16.21 14.79
CA LEU A 47 -6.57 15.38 13.66
C LEU A 47 -7.62 15.18 12.58
N LEU A 48 -8.88 14.97 12.96
CA LEU A 48 -9.96 14.80 11.99
C LEU A 48 -10.19 16.09 11.19
N TYR A 49 -10.04 17.24 11.85
CA TYR A 49 -10.11 18.53 11.17
C TYR A 49 -8.95 18.70 10.19
N ASP A 50 -7.71 18.41 10.59
CA ASP A 50 -6.55 18.52 9.72
C ASP A 50 -6.63 17.57 8.52
N LEU A 51 -7.06 16.32 8.71
CA LEU A 51 -7.26 15.35 7.62
C LEU A 51 -8.30 15.81 6.60
N VAL A 52 -9.41 16.39 7.07
CA VAL A 52 -10.48 16.92 6.21
C VAL A 52 -10.01 18.18 5.48
N VAL A 53 -9.29 19.07 6.16
CA VAL A 53 -8.77 20.32 5.59
C VAL A 53 -7.65 20.06 4.59
N SER A 54 -6.87 18.99 4.78
CA SER A 54 -5.78 18.60 3.90
C SER A 54 -6.24 17.95 2.59
N GLY A 55 -7.55 17.73 2.43
CA GLY A 55 -8.14 17.13 1.23
C GLY A 55 -7.95 15.61 1.15
N SER A 56 -7.61 14.96 2.27
CA SER A 56 -7.51 13.50 2.35
C SER A 56 -8.89 12.88 2.12
N ASN A 57 -8.94 11.88 1.23
CA ASN A 57 -10.21 11.24 0.89
C ASN A 57 -10.48 10.07 1.83
N LEU A 58 -11.29 10.31 2.86
CA LEU A 58 -11.62 9.31 3.89
C LEU A 58 -12.30 8.05 3.30
N THR A 59 -12.83 8.08 2.07
CA THR A 59 -13.43 6.90 1.42
C THR A 59 -12.42 5.84 0.99
N ASP A 60 -11.14 6.20 0.92
CA ASP A 60 -10.08 5.30 0.48
C ASP A 60 -9.42 4.56 1.66
N ALA A 61 -9.97 4.71 2.86
CA ALA A 61 -9.52 3.98 4.03
C ALA A 61 -9.71 2.46 3.87
N VAL A 62 -8.75 1.69 4.36
CA VAL A 62 -8.81 0.22 4.44
C VAL A 62 -8.77 -0.24 5.88
N LYS A 63 -9.30 -1.44 6.11
CA LYS A 63 -9.35 -2.04 7.43
C LYS A 63 -8.37 -3.20 7.51
N ASN A 64 -7.50 -3.18 8.51
CA ASN A 64 -6.69 -4.33 8.90
C ASN A 64 -7.04 -4.70 10.34
N GLY A 65 -7.68 -5.86 10.50
CA GLY A 65 -8.32 -6.24 11.77
C GLY A 65 -9.43 -5.27 12.17
N SER A 66 -9.28 -4.61 13.32
CA SER A 66 -10.23 -3.62 13.84
C SER A 66 -9.87 -2.18 13.49
N VAL A 67 -8.65 -1.94 13.02
CA VAL A 67 -8.08 -0.61 12.81
C VAL A 67 -8.27 -0.19 11.35
N TRP A 68 -8.63 1.08 11.16
CA TRP A 68 -8.72 1.72 9.85
C TRP A 68 -7.43 2.44 9.53
N TYR A 69 -6.98 2.38 8.29
CA TYR A 69 -5.76 3.00 7.78
C TYR A 69 -6.09 3.80 6.54
N MET A 70 -5.45 4.95 6.36
CA MET A 70 -5.62 5.81 5.19
C MET A 70 -4.34 6.57 4.89
N GLU A 71 -4.17 6.91 3.62
CA GLU A 71 -3.14 7.83 3.19
C GLU A 71 -3.53 9.27 3.59
N THR A 72 -2.57 10.03 4.09
CA THR A 72 -2.77 11.43 4.44
C THR A 72 -2.19 12.32 3.35
N LYS A 73 -3.01 13.21 2.81
CA LYS A 73 -2.53 14.24 1.86
C LYS A 73 -1.99 15.40 2.68
N GLY A 74 -0.69 15.62 2.71
CA GLY A 74 -0.08 16.69 3.48
C GLY A 74 1.43 16.51 3.63
N PRO A 75 2.18 17.58 3.95
CA PRO A 75 3.65 17.54 3.97
C PRO A 75 4.24 16.80 5.18
N ASP A 76 3.42 16.47 6.17
CA ASP A 76 3.93 16.08 7.50
C ASP A 76 3.88 14.56 7.74
N PHE A 77 2.93 13.84 7.15
CA PHE A 77 2.73 12.40 7.34
C PHE A 77 2.19 11.75 6.07
N GLY A 78 2.53 10.49 5.83
CA GLY A 78 1.95 9.68 4.76
C GLY A 78 0.74 8.82 5.15
N VAL A 79 0.60 8.46 6.44
CA VAL A 79 -0.41 7.49 6.89
C VAL A 79 -1.03 7.87 8.24
N ALA A 80 -2.36 7.76 8.32
CA ALA A 80 -3.12 7.85 9.55
C ALA A 80 -3.88 6.53 9.83
N ALA A 81 -4.04 6.22 11.11
CA ALA A 81 -4.82 5.09 11.57
C ALA A 81 -5.85 5.48 12.63
N PHE A 82 -7.01 4.84 12.61
CA PHE A 82 -8.08 5.01 13.60
C PHE A 82 -8.41 3.66 14.23
N ASP A 83 -8.28 3.58 15.55
CA ASP A 83 -8.74 2.45 16.36
C ASP A 83 -10.12 2.79 16.97
N PRO A 84 -11.22 2.17 16.47
CA PRO A 84 -12.56 2.38 17.02
C PRO A 84 -12.72 1.85 18.46
N GLY A 85 -11.94 0.85 18.87
CA GLY A 85 -12.01 0.27 20.20
C GLY A 85 -11.41 1.20 21.27
N ALA A 86 -10.33 1.88 20.92
CA ALA A 86 -9.72 2.91 21.75
C ALA A 86 -10.32 4.31 21.54
N ASN A 87 -11.06 4.52 20.44
CA ASN A 87 -11.53 5.82 19.97
C ASN A 87 -10.38 6.84 19.82
N THR A 88 -9.28 6.37 19.24
CA THR A 88 -8.04 7.15 19.09
C THR A 88 -7.56 7.16 17.66
N TRP A 89 -6.99 8.29 17.27
CA TRP A 89 -6.24 8.45 16.04
C TRP A 89 -4.74 8.36 16.31
N MET A 90 -4.03 7.78 15.36
CA MET A 90 -2.58 7.61 15.38
C MET A 90 -2.02 8.08 14.04
N LEU A 91 -0.98 8.89 14.09
CA LEU A 91 -0.17 9.21 12.91
C LEU A 91 0.97 8.22 12.83
N ILE A 92 1.11 7.55 11.70
CA ILE A 92 2.14 6.55 11.51
C ILE A 92 3.33 7.23 10.83
N ASP A 93 4.53 6.96 11.35
CA ASP A 93 5.78 7.44 10.75
C ASP A 93 5.99 6.77 9.38
N ALA A 94 5.51 7.45 8.35
CA ALA A 94 5.55 7.06 6.95
C ALA A 94 5.82 8.31 6.11
N PRO A 95 6.63 8.21 5.05
CA PRO A 95 6.97 9.35 4.23
C PRO A 95 5.70 9.96 3.62
N PRO A 96 5.58 11.30 3.59
CA PRO A 96 4.51 11.94 2.84
C PRO A 96 4.74 11.69 1.35
N PHE A 97 3.66 11.43 0.61
CA PHE A 97 3.72 11.14 -0.82
C PHE A 97 3.23 12.36 -1.63
N GLU A 98 3.98 12.71 -2.67
CA GLU A 98 3.59 13.74 -3.64
C GLU A 98 2.65 13.14 -4.69
N ASN A 99 2.94 11.90 -5.12
CA ASN A 99 2.15 11.09 -6.04
C ASN A 99 1.92 9.69 -5.45
N GLY A 100 0.82 9.50 -4.70
CA GLY A 100 0.39 8.20 -4.19
C GLY A 100 -0.58 7.47 -5.13
N THR A 101 -0.54 6.13 -5.17
CA THR A 101 -1.51 5.34 -5.96
C THR A 101 -2.85 5.18 -5.22
N SER A 102 -3.55 6.28 -4.94
CA SER A 102 -4.97 6.46 -4.58
C SER A 102 -5.68 5.58 -3.53
N LYS A 103 -5.15 4.44 -3.08
CA LYS A 103 -5.73 3.62 -2.02
C LYS A 103 -4.71 2.63 -1.43
N PRO A 104 -4.54 2.55 -0.11
CA PRO A 104 -3.79 1.46 0.51
C PRO A 104 -4.44 0.10 0.28
N ASP A 105 -3.63 -0.95 0.30
CA ASP A 105 -4.09 -2.33 0.20
C ASP A 105 -3.80 -3.10 1.50
N VAL A 106 -4.53 -4.20 1.73
CA VAL A 106 -4.32 -5.07 2.91
C VAL A 106 -4.07 -6.48 2.43
N ALA A 107 -2.96 -7.06 2.85
CA ALA A 107 -2.60 -8.45 2.56
C ALA A 107 -1.64 -8.99 3.64
N GLY A 108 -1.76 -10.27 3.97
CA GLY A 108 -0.83 -10.94 4.90
C GLY A 108 -0.77 -10.31 6.29
N GLY A 109 -1.82 -9.59 6.70
CA GLY A 109 -1.86 -8.85 7.97
C GLY A 109 -1.12 -7.51 7.97
N PHE A 110 -0.63 -7.03 6.82
CA PHE A 110 -0.01 -5.72 6.66
C PHE A 110 -0.89 -4.78 5.84
N VAL A 111 -0.64 -3.48 6.00
CA VAL A 111 -1.19 -2.44 5.12
C VAL A 111 -0.08 -1.94 4.21
N PHE A 112 -0.33 -1.92 2.91
CA PHE A 112 0.62 -1.50 1.90
C PHE A 112 0.24 -0.15 1.32
N PHE A 113 1.24 0.69 1.14
CA PHE A 113 1.13 2.01 0.53
C PHE A 113 2.14 2.11 -0.60
N ARG A 114 1.78 2.83 -1.65
CA ARG A 114 2.72 3.19 -2.70
C ARG A 114 2.63 4.66 -3.00
N GLY A 115 3.79 5.25 -3.18
CA GLY A 115 3.89 6.63 -3.60
C GLY A 115 5.32 7.03 -3.87
N GLU A 116 5.44 8.15 -4.56
CA GLU A 116 6.67 8.91 -4.68
C GLU A 116 6.79 9.82 -3.45
N PRO A 117 7.79 9.62 -2.56
CA PRO A 117 8.01 10.48 -1.42
C PRO A 117 8.28 11.92 -1.87
N ILE A 118 7.72 12.91 -1.16
CA ILE A 118 7.88 14.35 -1.44
C ILE A 118 9.35 14.78 -1.52
N GLU A 119 10.20 14.21 -0.67
CA GLU A 119 11.65 14.46 -0.67
C GLU A 119 12.44 13.28 -1.25
N GLY A 120 11.80 12.49 -2.12
CA GLY A 120 12.31 11.25 -2.69
C GLY A 120 13.24 11.41 -3.88
N ASP A 121 13.64 10.28 -4.44
CA ASP A 121 14.52 10.13 -5.61
C ASP A 121 13.75 10.14 -6.95
N GLY A 122 12.45 10.41 -6.91
CA GLY A 122 11.57 10.39 -8.08
C GLY A 122 11.07 8.99 -8.46
N LEU A 123 11.29 7.98 -7.62
CA LEU A 123 10.81 6.62 -7.84
C LEU A 123 9.45 6.38 -7.16
N MET A 124 8.74 5.36 -7.63
CA MET A 124 7.61 4.80 -6.90
C MET A 124 8.10 3.78 -5.89
N HIS A 125 7.81 4.02 -4.61
CA HIS A 125 8.20 3.12 -3.54
C HIS A 125 7.01 2.31 -3.04
N LEU A 126 7.27 1.09 -2.60
CA LEU A 126 6.33 0.24 -1.88
C LEU A 126 6.70 0.23 -0.40
N TYR A 127 5.75 0.62 0.45
CA TYR A 127 5.87 0.57 1.89
C TYR A 127 4.85 -0.40 2.47
N ARG A 128 5.21 -1.07 3.57
CA ARG A 128 4.24 -1.68 4.48
C ARG A 128 4.16 -0.91 5.79
N VAL A 129 3.04 -1.07 6.48
CA VAL A 129 2.77 -0.51 7.80
C VAL A 129 2.26 -1.62 8.73
N ASP A 130 2.79 -1.63 9.96
CA ASP A 130 2.44 -2.59 11.02
C ASP A 130 1.75 -1.94 12.25
N GLY A 131 1.44 -0.64 12.17
CA GLY A 131 0.83 0.14 13.24
C GLY A 131 1.82 0.84 14.18
N SER A 132 3.12 0.53 14.09
CA SER A 132 4.19 1.20 14.87
C SER A 132 5.12 2.06 14.00
N GLY A 133 5.12 1.82 12.70
CA GLY A 133 5.86 2.60 11.70
C GLY A 133 5.66 2.04 10.29
N SER A 134 6.45 2.53 9.35
CA SER A 134 6.54 2.03 7.99
C SER A 134 7.89 1.35 7.72
N ILE A 135 7.88 0.40 6.79
CA ILE A 135 9.08 -0.23 6.24
C ILE A 135 8.99 -0.19 4.72
N GLU A 136 10.05 0.29 4.09
CA GLU A 136 10.21 0.25 2.63
C GLU A 136 10.56 -1.17 2.18
N LEU A 137 9.87 -1.65 1.15
CA LEU A 137 10.04 -2.98 0.57
C LEU A 137 10.77 -2.94 -0.77
N GLY A 138 10.74 -1.80 -1.46
CA GLY A 138 11.42 -1.60 -2.73
C GLY A 138 10.96 -0.34 -3.44
N ALA A 139 11.68 0.03 -4.49
CA ALA A 139 11.41 1.20 -5.33
C ALA A 139 11.57 0.86 -6.81
N THR A 140 10.86 1.57 -7.68
CA THR A 140 10.93 1.39 -9.14
C THR A 140 10.75 2.70 -9.88
N SER A 141 11.41 2.85 -11.03
CA SER A 141 11.24 4.00 -11.92
C SER A 141 9.94 3.96 -12.72
N GLU A 142 9.26 2.81 -12.75
CA GLU A 142 8.01 2.65 -13.46
C GLU A 142 6.83 3.20 -12.65
N LEU A 143 6.44 4.45 -12.93
CA LEU A 143 5.37 5.13 -12.20
C LEU A 143 4.00 4.43 -12.32
N SER A 144 3.80 3.64 -13.39
CA SER A 144 2.62 2.78 -13.59
C SER A 144 2.69 1.43 -12.88
N ALA A 145 3.84 1.06 -12.29
CA ALA A 145 4.08 -0.26 -11.73
C ALA A 145 3.44 -0.53 -10.35
N GLY A 146 2.40 0.23 -10.00
CA GLY A 146 1.80 0.25 -8.67
C GLY A 146 0.46 -0.47 -8.54
N GLY A 147 0.14 -1.43 -9.43
CA GLY A 147 -1.14 -2.16 -9.41
C GLY A 147 -1.48 -2.76 -8.03
N PRO A 148 -2.75 -3.03 -7.72
CA PRO A 148 -3.19 -3.31 -6.35
C PRO A 148 -2.46 -4.51 -5.74
N VAL A 149 -2.11 -4.44 -4.45
CA VAL A 149 -1.65 -5.60 -3.69
C VAL A 149 -2.85 -6.51 -3.42
N LYS A 150 -2.71 -7.79 -3.75
CA LYS A 150 -3.70 -8.84 -3.49
C LYS A 150 -3.12 -9.87 -2.55
N GLU A 151 -4.00 -10.54 -1.80
CA GLU A 151 -3.59 -11.66 -0.96
C GLU A 151 -3.89 -12.99 -1.65
N VAL A 152 -2.92 -13.90 -1.59
CA VAL A 152 -3.08 -15.31 -1.95
C VAL A 152 -2.38 -16.17 -0.90
N ALA A 153 -3.11 -17.06 -0.24
CA ALA A 153 -2.57 -17.97 0.77
C ALA A 153 -1.70 -17.29 1.86
N GLY A 154 -2.06 -16.08 2.29
CA GLY A 154 -1.32 -15.31 3.30
C GLY A 154 -0.11 -14.53 2.77
N ILE A 155 0.13 -14.57 1.47
CA ILE A 155 1.22 -13.87 0.78
C ILE A 155 0.64 -12.70 -0.01
N ALA A 156 1.32 -11.56 0.04
CA ALA A 156 0.97 -10.40 -0.77
C ALA A 156 1.59 -10.56 -2.17
N ILE A 157 0.75 -10.48 -3.21
CA ILE A 157 1.17 -10.47 -4.61
C ILE A 157 0.78 -9.15 -5.25
N PHE A 158 1.61 -8.69 -6.19
CA PHE A 158 1.40 -7.41 -6.84
C PHE A 158 2.21 -7.32 -8.13
N PRO A 159 1.75 -6.51 -9.10
CA PRO A 159 2.60 -6.09 -10.20
C PRO A 159 3.72 -5.19 -9.69
N PHE A 160 4.96 -5.39 -10.17
CA PHE A 160 6.09 -4.51 -9.89
C PHE A 160 7.15 -4.61 -10.98
N ALA A 161 8.05 -3.64 -11.06
CA ALA A 161 9.12 -3.63 -12.06
C ALA A 161 10.49 -3.44 -11.42
N ASP A 162 11.48 -4.14 -11.96
CA ASP A 162 12.89 -3.85 -11.73
C ASP A 162 13.60 -3.46 -13.03
N GLU A 163 14.87 -3.04 -12.92
CA GLU A 163 15.66 -2.59 -14.06
C GLU A 163 16.03 -3.70 -15.06
N THR A 164 15.83 -4.97 -14.70
CA THR A 164 16.33 -6.12 -15.45
C THR A 164 15.22 -6.86 -16.20
N ASN A 165 14.07 -7.06 -15.55
CA ASN A 165 12.99 -7.93 -15.99
C ASN A 165 11.73 -7.16 -16.38
N GLY A 166 11.70 -5.83 -16.21
CA GLY A 166 10.52 -5.04 -16.54
C GLY A 166 9.35 -5.32 -15.59
N TYR A 167 8.13 -5.03 -16.04
CA TYR A 167 6.91 -5.08 -15.23
C TYR A 167 6.29 -6.48 -15.19
N GLU A 168 6.48 -7.13 -14.04
CA GLU A 168 6.20 -8.55 -13.81
C GLU A 168 5.38 -8.78 -12.54
N LEU A 169 5.07 -10.04 -12.24
CA LEU A 169 4.36 -10.42 -11.01
C LEU A 169 5.36 -10.64 -9.86
N TRP A 170 5.14 -9.95 -8.74
CA TRP A 170 5.98 -9.98 -7.56
C TRP A 170 5.22 -10.46 -6.32
N THR A 171 5.99 -10.85 -5.31
CA THR A 171 5.50 -11.32 -4.03
C THR A 171 6.24 -10.65 -2.87
N THR A 172 5.59 -10.54 -1.72
CA THR A 172 6.23 -10.14 -0.46
C THR A 172 5.61 -10.84 0.74
N ASP A 173 6.45 -11.20 1.71
CA ASP A 173 6.03 -11.59 3.07
C ASP A 173 5.95 -10.39 4.03
N GLY A 174 6.14 -9.18 3.50
CA GLY A 174 6.22 -7.93 4.25
C GLY A 174 7.64 -7.56 4.69
N THR A 175 8.67 -8.34 4.37
CA THR A 175 10.07 -7.97 4.60
C THR A 175 10.76 -7.54 3.30
N PRO A 176 11.77 -6.65 3.34
CA PRO A 176 12.56 -6.33 2.17
C PRO A 176 13.20 -7.58 1.55
N GLU A 177 13.73 -8.50 2.37
CA GLU A 177 14.38 -9.72 1.91
C GLU A 177 13.41 -10.73 1.29
N GLY A 178 12.16 -10.76 1.75
CA GLY A 178 11.09 -11.60 1.20
C GLY A 178 10.31 -10.93 0.06
N THR A 179 10.76 -9.76 -0.41
CA THR A 179 10.16 -9.04 -1.54
C THR A 179 10.90 -9.38 -2.82
N GLU A 180 10.30 -10.20 -3.68
CA GLU A 180 10.96 -10.76 -4.86
C GLU A 180 9.99 -10.99 -6.02
N MET A 181 10.54 -11.07 -7.24
CA MET A 181 9.77 -11.43 -8.43
C MET A 181 9.26 -12.88 -8.28
N LEU A 182 7.94 -13.05 -8.40
CA LEU A 182 7.29 -14.35 -8.30
C LEU A 182 7.56 -15.19 -9.56
N LEU A 183 7.42 -14.57 -10.72
CA LEU A 183 7.70 -15.20 -12.01
C LEU A 183 7.94 -14.11 -13.07
N ASP A 184 9.00 -14.29 -13.84
CA ASP A 184 9.21 -13.58 -15.11
C ASP A 184 8.32 -14.24 -16.17
N ILE A 185 7.11 -13.69 -16.36
CA ILE A 185 6.10 -14.26 -17.27
C ILE A 185 6.48 -13.94 -18.71
N ASN A 186 7.05 -12.77 -18.99
CA ASN A 186 7.54 -12.39 -20.30
C ASN A 186 9.04 -12.07 -20.28
N PRO A 187 9.93 -13.06 -20.47
CA PRO A 187 11.38 -12.85 -20.41
C PRO A 187 11.98 -11.93 -21.49
N THR A 188 11.15 -11.41 -22.39
CA THR A 188 11.56 -10.54 -23.51
C THR A 188 10.90 -9.16 -23.48
N GLY A 189 10.11 -8.84 -22.45
CA GLY A 189 9.41 -7.57 -22.31
C GLY A 189 8.62 -7.53 -21.01
N ASP A 190 7.53 -6.77 -20.97
CA ASP A 190 6.66 -6.71 -19.78
C ASP A 190 5.51 -7.71 -19.90
N SER A 191 5.09 -8.30 -18.79
CA SER A 191 3.87 -9.12 -18.74
C SER A 191 2.61 -8.32 -18.43
N ASP A 192 2.77 -7.08 -17.96
CA ASP A 192 1.70 -6.14 -17.59
C ASP A 192 0.57 -6.81 -16.80
N PRO A 193 0.83 -7.38 -15.60
CA PRO A 193 -0.18 -8.13 -14.87
C PRO A 193 -1.37 -7.25 -14.45
N ALA A 194 -2.55 -7.53 -15.00
CA ALA A 194 -3.80 -6.89 -14.58
C ALA A 194 -4.47 -7.76 -13.52
N MET A 195 -4.34 -7.34 -12.26
CA MET A 195 -4.83 -8.06 -11.08
C MET A 195 -6.35 -8.23 -11.09
N GLY A 196 -6.82 -9.45 -10.80
CA GLY A 196 -8.23 -9.81 -10.77
C GLY A 196 -8.70 -10.16 -9.36
N VAL A 197 -9.13 -11.41 -9.18
CA VAL A 197 -9.80 -11.87 -7.96
C VAL A 197 -9.12 -13.09 -7.35
N SER A 198 -9.07 -13.15 -6.02
CA SER A 198 -8.61 -14.31 -5.26
C SER A 198 -9.79 -15.19 -4.85
N VAL A 199 -9.69 -16.51 -5.07
CA VAL A 199 -10.67 -17.51 -4.60
C VAL A 199 -9.98 -18.83 -4.30
N GLY A 200 -10.35 -19.48 -3.18
CA GLY A 200 -9.88 -20.83 -2.87
C GLY A 200 -8.36 -20.99 -2.78
N GLY A 201 -7.63 -19.94 -2.38
CA GLY A 201 -6.15 -19.96 -2.31
C GLY A 201 -5.44 -19.76 -3.65
N LEU A 202 -6.18 -19.37 -4.69
CA LEU A 202 -5.64 -18.95 -5.98
C LEU A 202 -5.97 -17.49 -6.24
N HIS A 203 -5.11 -16.80 -6.97
CA HIS A 203 -5.41 -15.51 -7.58
C HIS A 203 -5.50 -15.66 -9.10
N TYR A 204 -6.52 -15.06 -9.70
CA TYR A 204 -6.74 -15.04 -11.14
C TYR A 204 -6.54 -13.63 -11.66
N PHE A 205 -5.74 -13.50 -12.71
CA PHE A 205 -5.31 -12.22 -13.28
C PHE A 205 -5.08 -12.37 -14.79
N SER A 206 -4.90 -11.26 -15.48
CA SER A 206 -4.52 -11.24 -16.89
C SER A 206 -3.04 -10.90 -17.02
N ALA A 207 -2.30 -11.57 -17.90
CA ALA A 207 -0.89 -11.28 -18.18
C ALA A 207 -0.51 -11.74 -19.60
N ASN A 208 0.53 -11.12 -20.15
CA ASN A 208 1.08 -11.41 -21.47
C ASN A 208 2.43 -12.13 -21.31
N ASP A 209 2.62 -13.28 -21.98
CA ASP A 209 3.88 -14.03 -21.97
C ASP A 209 4.77 -13.75 -23.20
N GLY A 210 4.41 -12.74 -23.99
CA GLY A 210 5.08 -12.40 -25.25
C GLY A 210 4.70 -13.32 -26.42
N VAL A 211 3.89 -14.36 -26.22
CA VAL A 211 3.51 -15.35 -27.24
C VAL A 211 2.02 -15.35 -27.51
N ASN A 212 1.21 -15.32 -26.45
CA ASN A 212 -0.24 -15.48 -26.50
C ASN A 212 -1.01 -14.16 -26.26
N GLY A 213 -0.30 -13.05 -26.02
CA GLY A 213 -0.93 -11.79 -25.61
C GLY A 213 -1.52 -11.87 -24.19
N TRP A 214 -2.26 -10.84 -23.77
CA TRP A 214 -2.96 -10.85 -22.49
C TRP A 214 -4.07 -11.92 -22.42
N GLU A 215 -3.82 -12.95 -21.62
CA GLU A 215 -4.69 -14.10 -21.41
C GLU A 215 -4.95 -14.36 -19.93
N LEU A 216 -5.79 -15.35 -19.59
CA LEU A 216 -6.14 -15.65 -18.21
C LEU A 216 -5.05 -16.49 -17.54
N TRP A 217 -4.48 -15.97 -16.46
CA TRP A 217 -3.50 -16.62 -15.61
C TRP A 217 -4.04 -16.90 -14.21
N LYS A 218 -3.39 -17.85 -13.53
CA LYS A 218 -3.61 -18.11 -12.11
C LYS A 218 -2.29 -18.28 -11.37
N THR A 219 -2.29 -17.98 -10.08
CA THR A 219 -1.19 -18.28 -9.16
C THR A 219 -1.70 -18.73 -7.80
N ASN A 220 -0.93 -19.55 -7.09
CA ASN A 220 -1.11 -19.83 -5.66
C ASN A 220 -0.10 -19.07 -4.78
N GLY A 221 0.61 -18.08 -5.33
CA GLY A 221 1.71 -17.38 -4.66
C GLY A 221 3.08 -18.07 -4.77
N THR A 222 3.21 -19.09 -5.62
CA THR A 222 4.49 -19.75 -5.89
C THR A 222 4.79 -19.81 -7.40
N PRO A 223 6.07 -19.84 -7.82
CA PRO A 223 6.40 -19.95 -9.24
C PRO A 223 5.79 -21.21 -9.88
N GLY A 224 5.90 -22.37 -9.21
CA GLY A 224 5.38 -23.65 -9.71
C GLY A 224 3.85 -23.77 -9.73
N GLY A 225 3.14 -22.89 -9.01
CA GLY A 225 1.68 -22.79 -9.08
C GLY A 225 1.18 -21.63 -9.94
N THR A 226 2.08 -20.92 -10.62
CA THR A 226 1.76 -19.82 -11.55
C THR A 226 1.71 -20.33 -12.98
N SER A 227 0.58 -20.17 -13.67
CA SER A 227 0.40 -20.68 -15.03
C SER A 227 -0.79 -20.03 -15.74
N MET A 228 -0.73 -19.99 -17.07
CA MET A 228 -1.89 -19.66 -17.90
C MET A 228 -2.97 -20.73 -17.68
N VAL A 229 -4.20 -20.28 -17.39
CA VAL A 229 -5.36 -21.17 -17.25
C VAL A 229 -5.77 -21.70 -18.61
N LYS A 230 -5.82 -20.80 -19.59
CA LYS A 230 -6.20 -21.08 -20.96
C LYS A 230 -5.81 -19.91 -21.85
N ASP A 231 -5.29 -20.23 -23.04
CA ASP A 231 -5.28 -19.31 -24.17
C ASP A 231 -6.72 -19.18 -24.69
N ILE A 232 -7.45 -18.16 -24.22
CA ILE A 232 -8.86 -17.96 -24.53
C ILE A 232 -9.00 -17.50 -25.98
N ARG A 233 -8.07 -16.68 -26.47
CA ARG A 233 -8.00 -16.23 -27.86
C ARG A 233 -6.73 -16.74 -28.54
N PRO A 234 -6.80 -17.91 -29.22
CA PRO A 234 -5.63 -18.57 -29.78
C PRO A 234 -4.72 -17.67 -30.63
N GLY A 235 -3.43 -17.70 -30.31
CA GLY A 235 -2.38 -16.95 -31.01
C GLY A 235 -1.98 -15.67 -30.27
N PRO A 236 -1.30 -14.72 -30.93
CA PRO A 236 -0.69 -13.56 -30.27
C PRO A 236 -1.67 -12.43 -29.93
N SER A 237 -2.98 -12.67 -30.04
CA SER A 237 -4.02 -11.65 -29.83
C SER A 237 -4.70 -11.87 -28.50
N SER A 238 -4.94 -10.80 -27.75
CA SER A 238 -5.49 -10.89 -26.40
C SER A 238 -7.00 -11.12 -26.34
N SER A 239 -7.44 -11.78 -25.28
CA SER A 239 -8.85 -12.02 -24.94
C SER A 239 -9.53 -10.87 -24.22
N SER A 240 -8.87 -9.73 -23.98
CA SER A 240 -9.49 -8.52 -23.38
C SER A 240 -10.26 -8.79 -22.08
N LEU A 241 -9.63 -9.55 -21.18
CA LEU A 241 -10.19 -9.91 -19.87
C LEU A 241 -10.65 -8.71 -19.05
N SER A 242 -11.85 -8.79 -18.49
CA SER A 242 -12.40 -7.76 -17.60
C SER A 242 -13.46 -8.33 -16.64
N SER A 243 -13.95 -7.48 -15.74
CA SER A 243 -15.13 -7.78 -14.89
C SER A 243 -14.99 -9.06 -14.05
N PHE A 244 -13.81 -9.28 -13.45
CA PHE A 244 -13.60 -10.37 -12.51
C PHE A 244 -14.57 -10.27 -11.33
N ALA A 245 -15.26 -11.36 -11.03
CA ALA A 245 -16.12 -11.50 -9.87
C ALA A 245 -16.02 -12.92 -9.30
N GLU A 246 -16.03 -13.02 -7.98
CA GLU A 246 -16.17 -14.29 -7.28
C GLU A 246 -17.61 -14.42 -6.79
N LEU A 247 -18.20 -15.60 -6.97
CA LEU A 247 -19.49 -15.95 -6.41
C LEU A 247 -19.54 -17.44 -6.06
N GLY A 248 -19.51 -17.75 -4.76
CA GLY A 248 -19.70 -19.10 -4.24
C GLY A 248 -18.54 -20.05 -4.57
N GLY A 249 -17.32 -19.55 -4.61
CA GLY A 249 -16.11 -20.29 -4.98
C GLY A 249 -15.84 -20.37 -6.48
N ILE A 250 -16.63 -19.68 -7.30
CA ILE A 250 -16.51 -19.68 -8.76
C ILE A 250 -16.09 -18.28 -9.24
N VAL A 251 -15.10 -18.23 -10.14
CA VAL A 251 -14.68 -17.00 -10.82
C VAL A 251 -15.48 -16.79 -12.10
N TYR A 252 -16.07 -15.60 -12.23
CA TYR A 252 -16.71 -15.08 -13.43
C TYR A 252 -15.86 -13.94 -13.99
N PHE A 253 -15.79 -13.83 -15.31
CA PHE A 253 -15.09 -12.75 -16.02
C PHE A 253 -15.69 -12.61 -17.44
N ALA A 254 -15.40 -11.49 -18.10
CA ALA A 254 -15.66 -11.28 -19.52
C ALA A 254 -14.35 -11.40 -20.31
N ALA A 255 -14.43 -12.01 -21.49
CA ALA A 255 -13.35 -12.23 -22.45
C ALA A 255 -13.92 -12.39 -23.88
#